data_AF-A0A970KD23-F1
#
_entry.id   AF-A0A970KD23-F1
#
_cell.length_a   1.000
_cell.length_b   1.000
_cell.length_c   1.000
_cell.angle_alpha   90.00
_cell.angle_beta   90.00
_cell.angle_gamma   90.00
#
_symmetry.space_group_name_H-M   'P 1'
#
loop_
_entity.id
_entity.type
_entity.pdbx_description
1 polymer ?
#
loop_
_entity_poly.entity_id
_entity_poly.type
_entity_poly.pdbx_seq_one_letter_code
_entity_poly.pdbx_strand_id
1 'polypeptide(L)'
;MPDPNHFCADLIPSTLDEILNGDLRPENRKHCCVKYYLGKLKNLNEETNDFRFQFDFNFPLPFNEKTEFYHCLICNQVNREVPRIVGLIKEEQDESHARQRLNWLLKEYLEPNLIKVGQDIRDKGYTRKYLKPKPKRIRLRPELSSNAYSIRLAGRALAKIYLEVQDAFPGWVFPRLSPEYLYAKFIQEASEQAPIHRLSHPAALNGKATKGADRKAAERVSTDSFTCPAYRRDPKKLEEAWDSLKNSGMIAQDTRLADFK
;
A
#
# COMPACT_ATOMS: atom_id res chain seq x y z
N MET A 1 28.06 13.56 -23.94
CA MET A 1 27.10 12.58 -23.44
C MET A 1 25.94 13.34 -22.83
N PRO A 2 24.68 13.04 -23.17
CA PRO A 2 23.53 13.67 -22.53
C PRO A 2 23.51 13.35 -21.04
N ASP A 3 23.06 14.30 -20.23
CA ASP A 3 22.92 14.14 -18.78
C ASP A 3 21.96 12.96 -18.50
N PRO A 4 22.39 11.91 -17.78
CA PRO A 4 21.53 10.77 -17.46
C PRO A 4 20.24 11.17 -16.72
N ASN A 5 20.22 12.33 -16.05
CA ASN A 5 19.01 12.84 -15.41
C ASN A 5 17.93 13.31 -16.39
N HIS A 6 18.30 13.70 -17.62
CA HIS A 6 17.31 14.08 -18.64
C HIS A 6 16.70 12.86 -19.34
N PHE A 7 17.41 11.74 -19.39
CA PHE A 7 16.98 10.54 -20.12
C PHE A 7 15.86 9.76 -19.41
N CYS A 8 15.81 9.81 -18.08
CA CYS A 8 14.86 9.05 -17.26
C CYS A 8 13.89 9.94 -16.47
N ALA A 9 13.83 11.25 -16.77
CA ALA A 9 12.96 12.20 -16.06
C ALA A 9 11.48 11.79 -16.13
N ASP A 10 11.09 11.13 -17.22
CA ASP A 10 9.75 10.59 -17.42
C ASP A 10 9.44 9.39 -16.51
N LEU A 11 10.41 8.77 -15.84
CA LEU A 11 10.18 7.69 -14.87
C LEU A 11 9.92 8.21 -13.45
N ILE A 12 10.09 9.51 -13.21
CA ILE A 12 9.95 10.12 -11.88
C ILE A 12 8.47 10.18 -11.48
N PRO A 13 8.07 9.59 -10.35
CA PRO A 13 6.76 9.81 -9.74
C PRO A 13 6.65 11.26 -9.21
N SER A 14 6.34 12.21 -10.09
CA SER A 14 6.38 13.66 -9.83
C SER A 14 5.75 14.10 -8.50
N THR A 15 4.57 13.56 -8.15
CA THR A 15 3.91 13.91 -6.89
C THR A 15 4.69 13.43 -5.66
N LEU A 16 5.28 12.23 -5.70
CA LEU A 16 6.11 11.76 -4.58
C LEU A 16 7.40 12.57 -4.48
N ASP A 17 7.97 12.95 -5.62
CA ASP A 17 9.14 13.83 -5.64
C ASP A 17 8.84 15.19 -4.99
N GLU A 18 7.72 15.81 -5.35
CA GLU A 18 7.25 17.06 -4.75
C GLU A 18 6.99 16.95 -3.25
N ILE A 19 6.51 15.79 -2.77
CA ILE A 19 6.27 15.54 -1.33
C ILE A 19 7.59 15.41 -0.56
N LEU A 20 8.62 14.84 -1.17
CA LEU A 20 9.89 14.54 -0.48
C LEU A 20 10.92 15.66 -0.64
N ASN A 21 10.93 16.30 -1.80
CA ASN A 21 11.98 17.19 -2.27
C ASN A 21 11.46 18.60 -2.62
N GLY A 22 10.19 18.73 -2.97
CA GLY A 22 9.61 19.96 -3.51
C GLY A 22 8.66 20.71 -2.58
N ASP A 23 7.69 21.39 -3.18
CA ASP A 23 6.80 22.33 -2.51
C ASP A 23 5.70 21.64 -1.70
N LEU A 24 5.32 20.41 -2.07
CA LEU A 24 4.30 19.61 -1.37
C LEU A 24 4.81 18.97 -0.08
N ARG A 25 6.01 19.31 0.37
CA ARG A 25 6.58 18.78 1.61
C ARG A 25 5.68 19.08 2.81
N PRO A 26 5.29 18.08 3.63
CA PRO A 26 4.32 18.28 4.71
C PRO A 26 4.72 19.35 5.73
N GLU A 27 6.01 19.58 5.94
CA GLU A 27 6.54 20.59 6.85
C GLU A 27 6.47 22.02 6.30
N ASN A 28 6.12 22.19 5.02
CA ASN A 28 6.06 23.50 4.39
C ASN A 28 5.00 24.37 5.09
N ARG A 29 5.45 25.49 5.65
CA ARG A 29 4.60 26.44 6.38
C ARG A 29 3.53 27.08 5.51
N LYS A 30 3.68 27.09 4.18
CA LYS A 30 2.62 27.56 3.27
C LYS A 30 1.38 26.64 3.30
N HIS A 31 1.52 25.41 3.81
CA HIS A 31 0.52 24.35 3.76
C HIS A 31 0.07 23.91 5.17
N CYS A 32 0.15 24.79 6.18
CA CYS A 32 -0.22 24.46 7.57
C CYS A 32 -1.72 24.65 7.89
N CYS A 33 -2.45 25.43 7.09
CA CYS A 33 -3.86 25.73 7.36
C CYS A 33 -4.80 24.59 6.94
N VAL A 34 -5.67 24.13 7.85
CA VAL A 34 -6.67 23.08 7.57
C VAL A 34 -7.59 23.43 6.38
N LYS A 35 -7.96 24.72 6.23
CA LYS A 35 -8.78 25.20 5.11
C LYS A 35 -8.12 25.04 3.75
N TYR A 36 -6.79 25.00 3.70
CA TYR A 36 -6.03 24.78 2.47
C TYR A 36 -6.34 23.40 1.88
N TYR A 37 -6.39 22.36 2.72
CA TYR A 37 -6.60 20.99 2.26
C TYR A 37 -8.05 20.68 1.92
N LEU A 38 -9.02 21.28 2.61
CA LEU A 38 -10.45 21.13 2.28
C LEU A 38 -10.77 21.56 0.84
N GLY A 39 -10.17 22.65 0.37
CA GLY A 39 -10.35 23.11 -1.01
C GLY A 39 -9.71 22.19 -2.03
N LYS A 40 -8.58 21.55 -1.69
CA LYS A 40 -7.85 20.63 -2.57
C LYS A 40 -8.50 19.25 -2.63
N LEU A 41 -9.01 18.75 -1.51
CA LEU A 41 -9.71 17.47 -1.42
C LEU A 41 -10.94 17.39 -2.32
N LYS A 42 -11.71 18.47 -2.42
CA LYS A 42 -12.91 18.51 -3.28
C LYS A 42 -12.63 18.23 -4.76
N ASN A 43 -11.39 18.43 -5.21
CA ASN A 43 -10.99 18.22 -6.60
C ASN A 43 -10.20 16.92 -6.80
N LEU A 44 -10.04 16.12 -5.74
CA LEU A 44 -9.33 14.83 -5.76
C LEU A 44 -10.35 13.70 -5.73
N ASN A 45 -10.55 13.06 -6.88
CA ASN A 45 -11.29 11.81 -6.97
C ASN A 45 -10.31 10.64 -6.87
N GLU A 46 -10.74 9.54 -6.27
CA GLU A 46 -9.93 8.31 -6.26
C GLU A 46 -9.74 7.80 -7.68
N GLU A 47 -8.48 7.55 -8.05
CA GLU A 47 -8.13 7.00 -9.36
C GLU A 47 -8.12 5.47 -9.26
N THR A 48 -9.05 4.83 -9.97
CA THR A 48 -9.07 3.38 -10.16
C THR A 48 -8.38 3.02 -11.47
N ASN A 49 -7.66 1.89 -11.48
CA ASN A 49 -7.08 1.33 -12.69
C ASN A 49 -7.31 -0.19 -12.71
N ASP A 50 -7.14 -0.80 -13.89
CA ASP A 50 -7.22 -2.25 -14.08
C ASP A 50 -5.86 -2.95 -13.87
N PHE A 51 -4.85 -2.24 -13.36
CA PHE A 51 -3.53 -2.80 -13.16
C PHE A 51 -3.55 -3.76 -11.97
N ARG A 52 -3.08 -4.99 -12.22
CA ARG A 52 -3.06 -6.05 -11.21
C ARG A 52 -1.82 -5.94 -10.32
N PHE A 53 -1.93 -5.10 -9.30
CA PHE A 53 -0.92 -4.96 -8.24
C PHE A 53 -0.61 -6.29 -7.57
N GLN A 54 0.66 -6.54 -7.31
CA GLN A 54 1.15 -7.75 -6.62
C GLN A 54 1.40 -7.51 -5.14
N PHE A 55 1.49 -6.25 -4.72
CA PHE A 55 1.82 -5.85 -3.36
C PHE A 55 0.77 -4.88 -2.83
N ASP A 56 0.49 -4.99 -1.54
CA ASP A 56 -0.37 -4.04 -0.86
C ASP A 56 0.15 -3.70 0.54
N PHE A 57 -0.31 -2.57 1.08
CA PHE A 57 0.07 -2.11 2.40
C PHE A 57 -1.16 -1.68 3.20
N ASN A 58 -1.25 -2.15 4.44
CA ASN A 58 -2.27 -1.69 5.36
C ASN A 58 -1.75 -0.46 6.13
N PHE A 59 -2.21 0.75 5.77
CA PHE A 59 -1.85 2.00 6.46
C PHE A 59 -2.99 2.47 7.37
N PRO A 60 -2.69 3.08 8.54
CA PRO A 60 -3.74 3.66 9.38
C PRO A 60 -4.61 4.65 8.63
N LEU A 61 -5.91 4.66 8.95
CA LEU A 61 -6.86 5.59 8.35
C LEU A 61 -6.46 7.05 8.60
N PRO A 62 -6.70 7.95 7.63
CA PRO A 62 -6.50 9.38 7.83
C PRO A 62 -7.39 9.88 8.98
N PHE A 63 -6.96 10.94 9.64
CA PHE A 63 -7.58 11.43 10.87
C PHE A 63 -7.86 12.94 10.89
N ASN A 64 -7.40 13.63 9.85
CA ASN A 64 -7.70 15.02 9.55
C ASN A 64 -7.55 15.27 8.03
N GLU A 65 -7.95 16.45 7.61
CA GLU A 65 -8.05 16.88 6.22
C GLU A 65 -6.68 16.87 5.53
N LYS A 66 -5.61 17.19 6.26
CA LYS A 66 -4.25 17.09 5.74
C LYS A 66 -3.89 15.64 5.43
N THR A 67 -4.09 14.73 6.39
CA THR A 67 -3.78 13.31 6.19
C THR A 67 -4.65 12.67 5.12
N GLU A 68 -5.91 13.08 5.00
CA GLU A 68 -6.83 12.63 3.96
C GLU A 68 -6.37 13.10 2.57
N PHE A 69 -5.96 14.38 2.46
CA PHE A 69 -5.40 14.91 1.22
C PHE A 69 -4.17 14.13 0.78
N TYR A 70 -3.18 13.96 1.66
CA TYR A 70 -1.97 13.20 1.31
C TYR A 70 -2.28 11.73 1.06
N HIS A 71 -3.26 11.14 1.74
CA HIS A 71 -3.64 9.76 1.52
C HIS A 71 -4.14 9.54 0.09
N CYS A 72 -5.17 10.30 -0.31
CA CYS A 72 -5.72 10.24 -1.65
C CYS A 72 -4.66 10.55 -2.71
N LEU A 73 -3.91 11.65 -2.52
CA LEU A 73 -2.88 12.09 -3.45
C LEU A 73 -1.78 11.03 -3.68
N ILE A 74 -1.27 10.42 -2.60
CA ILE A 74 -0.20 9.42 -2.69
C ILE A 74 -0.72 8.11 -3.29
N CYS A 75 -1.91 7.64 -2.88
CA CYS A 75 -2.49 6.41 -3.41
C CYS A 75 -2.80 6.53 -4.90
N ASN A 76 -3.39 7.66 -5.34
CA ASN A 76 -3.61 7.93 -6.76
C ASN A 76 -2.30 7.95 -7.56
N GLN A 77 -1.24 8.56 -7.00
CA GLN A 77 0.08 8.55 -7.66
C GLN A 77 0.58 7.12 -7.85
N VAL A 78 0.51 6.25 -6.84
CA VAL A 78 0.93 4.84 -7.01
C VAL A 78 0.08 4.15 -8.08
N ASN A 79 -1.23 4.36 -8.05
CA ASN A 79 -2.15 3.80 -9.03
C ASN A 79 -1.82 4.24 -10.46
N ARG A 80 -1.49 5.51 -10.67
CA ARG A 80 -1.14 6.01 -12.00
C ARG A 80 0.26 5.60 -12.46
N GLU A 81 1.23 5.71 -11.57
CA GLU A 81 2.65 5.65 -11.96
C GLU A 81 3.16 4.24 -12.18
N VAL A 82 2.73 3.26 -11.37
CA VAL A 82 3.18 1.87 -11.54
C VAL A 82 2.88 1.33 -12.94
N PRO A 83 1.62 1.34 -13.43
CA PRO A 83 1.33 0.87 -14.78
C PRO A 83 2.07 1.67 -15.85
N ARG A 84 2.16 2.99 -15.69
CA ARG A 84 2.83 3.89 -16.64
C ARG A 84 4.32 3.58 -16.76
N ILE A 85 5.03 3.48 -15.64
CA ILE A 85 6.47 3.17 -15.59
C ILE A 85 6.73 1.78 -16.19
N VAL A 86 5.94 0.78 -15.79
CA VAL A 86 6.07 -0.58 -16.32
C VAL A 86 5.82 -0.60 -17.82
N GLY A 87 4.83 0.15 -18.31
CA GLY A 87 4.55 0.32 -19.74
C GLY A 87 5.75 0.92 -20.49
N LEU A 88 6.25 2.06 -20.02
CA LEU A 88 7.39 2.76 -20.65
C LEU A 88 8.64 1.89 -20.76
N ILE A 89 8.95 1.08 -19.75
CA ILE A 89 10.12 0.19 -19.79
C ILE A 89 9.87 -1.01 -20.72
N LYS A 90 8.62 -1.50 -20.83
CA LYS A 90 8.27 -2.63 -21.72
C LYS A 90 8.16 -2.24 -23.20
N GLU A 91 7.80 -0.99 -23.48
CA GLU A 91 7.66 -0.47 -24.85
C GLU A 91 9.01 -0.13 -25.50
N GLU A 92 10.07 -0.03 -24.70
CA GLU A 92 11.43 0.20 -25.16
C GLU A 92 11.91 -0.96 -26.05
N GLN A 93 12.36 -0.62 -27.27
CA GLN A 93 12.76 -1.61 -28.27
C GLN A 93 14.15 -2.19 -28.00
N ASP A 94 15.04 -1.37 -27.42
CA ASP A 94 16.40 -1.80 -27.05
C ASP A 94 16.41 -2.31 -25.60
N GLU A 95 16.66 -3.61 -25.43
CA GLU A 95 16.76 -4.23 -24.11
C GLU A 95 17.84 -3.59 -23.23
N SER A 96 18.95 -3.14 -23.82
CA SER A 96 20.02 -2.45 -23.09
C SER A 96 19.51 -1.14 -22.48
N HIS A 97 18.76 -0.36 -23.26
CA HIS A 97 18.13 0.87 -22.78
C HIS A 97 17.06 0.60 -21.73
N ALA A 98 16.21 -0.41 -21.94
CA ALA A 98 15.17 -0.80 -20.98
C ALA A 98 15.79 -1.17 -19.62
N ARG A 99 16.88 -1.96 -19.64
CA ARG A 99 17.64 -2.32 -18.44
C ARG A 99 18.32 -1.13 -17.79
N GLN A 100 18.88 -0.21 -18.57
CA GLN A 100 19.49 1.01 -18.04
C GLN A 100 18.44 1.90 -17.33
N ARG A 101 17.27 2.08 -17.95
CA ARG A 101 16.12 2.82 -17.39
C ARG A 101 15.62 2.19 -16.10
N LEU A 102 15.44 0.86 -16.10
CA LEU A 102 15.06 0.10 -14.91
C LEU A 102 16.10 0.25 -13.79
N ASN A 103 17.39 0.11 -14.09
CA ASN A 103 18.45 0.24 -13.10
C ASN A 103 18.49 1.66 -12.53
N TRP A 104 18.39 2.69 -13.39
CA TRP A 104 18.32 4.08 -12.95
C TRP A 104 17.15 4.31 -12.00
N LEU A 105 15.95 3.84 -12.34
CA LEU A 105 14.78 4.02 -11.49
C LEU A 105 14.96 3.35 -10.13
N LEU A 106 15.41 2.09 -10.09
CA LEU A 106 15.56 1.35 -8.84
C LEU A 106 16.73 1.88 -7.99
N LYS A 107 17.88 2.19 -8.60
CA LYS A 107 19.15 2.49 -7.91
C LYS A 107 19.45 3.96 -7.74
N GLU A 108 19.15 4.76 -8.74
CA GLU A 108 19.49 6.19 -8.73
C GLU A 108 18.31 7.03 -8.23
N TYR A 109 17.07 6.56 -8.36
CA TYR A 109 15.90 7.29 -7.90
C TYR A 109 15.25 6.70 -6.63
N LEU A 110 14.73 5.48 -6.68
CA LEU A 110 13.92 4.93 -5.59
C LEU A 110 14.75 4.62 -4.33
N GLU A 111 15.91 3.98 -4.48
CA GLU A 111 16.78 3.62 -3.35
C GLU A 111 17.24 4.87 -2.55
N PRO A 112 17.80 5.93 -3.15
CA PRO A 112 18.17 7.15 -2.43
C PRO A 112 16.98 7.85 -1.76
N ASN A 113 15.82 7.90 -2.42
CA ASN A 113 14.63 8.51 -1.82
C ASN A 113 14.07 7.68 -0.65
N LEU A 114 14.14 6.35 -0.70
CA LEU A 114 13.78 5.48 0.43
C LEU A 114 14.74 5.67 1.62
N ILE A 115 16.04 5.79 1.35
CA ILE A 115 17.06 6.10 2.37
C ILE A 115 16.77 7.46 3.01
N LYS A 116 16.47 8.47 2.20
CA LYS A 116 16.11 9.81 2.67
C LYS A 116 14.85 9.80 3.53
N VAL A 117 13.83 9.03 3.16
CA VAL A 117 12.63 8.84 4.01
C VAL A 117 13.00 8.21 5.34
N GLY A 118 13.86 7.19 5.34
CA GLY A 118 14.37 6.59 6.58
C GLY A 118 15.08 7.59 7.48
N GLN A 119 15.93 8.45 6.90
CA GLN A 119 16.61 9.54 7.60
C GLN A 119 15.60 10.54 8.18
N ASP A 120 14.66 11.04 7.37
CA ASP A 120 13.61 11.96 7.81
C ASP A 120 12.79 11.38 8.97
N ILE A 121 12.49 10.08 8.95
CA ILE A 121 11.76 9.40 10.03
C ILE A 121 12.54 9.44 11.34
N ARG A 122 13.85 9.18 11.30
CA ARG A 122 14.73 9.19 12.48
C ARG A 122 14.95 10.61 13.00
N ASP A 123 15.38 11.51 12.13
CA ASP A 123 15.82 12.85 12.50
C ASP A 123 14.67 13.70 13.03
N LYS A 124 13.48 13.56 12.44
CA LYS A 124 12.28 14.33 12.83
C LYS A 124 11.41 13.59 13.84
N GLY A 125 11.83 12.40 14.25
CA GLY A 125 11.14 11.59 15.25
C GLY A 125 9.74 11.14 14.81
N TYR A 126 9.53 10.85 13.52
CA TYR A 126 8.25 10.38 12.95
C TYR A 126 7.92 8.93 13.32
N THR A 127 8.08 8.58 14.59
CA THR A 127 7.85 7.25 15.18
C THR A 127 6.41 6.72 15.03
N ARG A 128 6.22 5.39 15.11
CA ARG A 128 4.91 4.72 14.84
C ARG A 128 3.82 5.14 15.81
N LYS A 129 4.19 5.64 16.98
CA LYS A 129 3.27 6.17 18.01
C LYS A 129 2.39 7.31 17.49
N TYR A 130 2.84 8.05 16.48
CA TYR A 130 2.10 9.18 15.90
C TYR A 130 1.08 8.77 14.84
N LEU A 131 1.13 7.53 14.35
CA LEU A 131 0.17 7.01 13.38
C LEU A 131 -1.09 6.44 14.03
N LYS A 132 -1.09 6.25 15.36
CA LYS A 132 -2.25 5.68 16.06
C LYS A 132 -3.37 6.72 16.15
N PRO A 133 -4.62 6.35 15.80
CA PRO A 133 -5.77 7.24 15.99
C PRO A 133 -5.94 7.50 17.49
N LYS A 134 -5.62 8.73 17.91
CA LYS A 134 -5.98 9.25 19.24
C LYS A 134 -7.20 10.14 19.13
N PRO A 135 -8.08 10.18 20.15
CA PRO A 135 -9.16 11.15 20.23
C PRO A 135 -8.63 12.56 19.93
N LYS A 136 -9.36 13.36 19.15
CA LYS A 136 -8.92 14.70 18.70
C LYS A 136 -8.40 15.58 19.84
N ARG A 137 -8.92 15.41 21.06
CA ARG A 137 -8.57 16.16 22.28
C ARG A 137 -7.23 15.77 22.93
N ILE A 138 -6.60 14.64 22.55
CA ILE A 138 -5.43 14.06 23.26
C ILE A 138 -4.15 14.05 22.38
N ARG A 139 -4.18 14.70 21.22
CA ARG A 139 -3.01 14.73 20.33
C ARG A 139 -2.03 15.81 20.79
N LEU A 140 -1.01 15.39 21.54
CA LEU A 140 0.04 16.26 22.07
C LEU A 140 0.76 17.10 20.99
N ARG A 141 0.76 16.67 19.71
CA ARG A 141 1.38 17.39 18.56
C ARG A 141 0.65 17.05 17.23
N PRO A 142 -0.43 17.77 16.86
CA PRO A 142 -1.24 17.43 15.69
C PRO A 142 -0.49 17.61 14.36
N GLU A 143 0.32 18.66 14.23
CA GLU A 143 1.12 18.91 13.02
C GLU A 143 2.19 17.84 12.82
N LEU A 144 2.97 17.55 13.87
CA LEU A 144 3.98 16.49 13.85
C LEU A 144 3.36 15.14 13.46
N SER A 145 2.18 14.82 13.99
CA SER A 145 1.48 13.57 13.67
C SER A 145 1.04 13.51 12.22
N SER A 146 0.58 14.63 11.67
CA SER A 146 0.15 14.71 10.26
C SER A 146 1.34 14.63 9.32
N ASN A 147 2.46 15.28 9.65
CA ASN A 147 3.69 15.21 8.84
C ASN A 147 4.30 13.80 8.89
N ALA A 148 4.33 13.18 10.07
CA ALA A 148 4.75 11.79 10.24
C ALA A 148 3.88 10.82 9.45
N TYR A 149 2.56 11.08 9.37
CA TYR A 149 1.64 10.30 8.56
C TYR A 149 2.02 10.39 7.07
N SER A 150 2.10 11.61 6.53
CA SER A 150 2.37 11.84 5.11
C SER A 150 3.72 11.29 4.65
N ILE A 151 4.82 11.56 5.39
CA ILE A 151 6.15 11.08 5.01
C ILE A 151 6.25 9.56 5.04
N ARG A 152 5.61 8.91 6.03
CA ARG A 152 5.66 7.45 6.12
C ARG A 152 4.79 6.77 5.09
N LEU A 153 3.66 7.39 4.73
CA LEU A 153 2.86 6.92 3.61
C LEU A 153 3.63 7.06 2.29
N ALA A 154 4.33 8.17 2.07
CA ALA A 154 5.20 8.34 0.91
C ALA A 154 6.32 7.28 0.85
N GLY A 155 6.92 6.94 2.00
CA GLY A 155 7.87 5.83 2.10
C GLY A 155 7.26 4.48 1.70
N ARG A 156 6.01 4.20 2.10
CA ARG A 156 5.31 2.98 1.69
C ARG A 156 4.99 2.96 0.20
N ALA A 157 4.59 4.10 -0.34
CA ALA A 157 4.33 4.25 -1.76
C ALA A 157 5.58 3.99 -2.61
N LEU A 158 6.72 4.59 -2.25
CA LEU A 158 8.00 4.34 -2.93
C LEU A 158 8.41 2.86 -2.85
N ALA A 159 8.25 2.24 -1.68
CA ALA A 159 8.58 0.83 -1.50
C ALA A 159 7.64 -0.08 -2.31
N LYS A 160 6.35 0.26 -2.41
CA LYS A 160 5.39 -0.44 -3.28
C LYS A 160 5.80 -0.30 -4.75
N ILE A 161 6.09 0.91 -5.24
CA ILE A 161 6.57 1.13 -6.61
C ILE A 161 7.81 0.28 -6.90
N TYR A 162 8.79 0.27 -5.99
CA TYR A 162 10.00 -0.54 -6.14
C TYR A 162 9.67 -2.03 -6.32
N LEU A 163 8.82 -2.59 -5.46
CA LEU A 163 8.48 -4.00 -5.46
C LEU A 163 7.66 -4.40 -6.69
N GLU A 164 6.69 -3.57 -7.10
CA GLU A 164 5.87 -3.80 -8.30
C GLU A 164 6.73 -3.76 -9.56
N VAL A 165 7.60 -2.75 -9.70
CA VAL A 165 8.52 -2.64 -10.83
C VAL A 165 9.50 -3.81 -10.84
N GLN A 166 10.08 -4.18 -9.69
CA GLN A 166 10.94 -5.36 -9.59
C GLN A 166 10.23 -6.65 -10.01
N ASP A 167 8.97 -6.85 -9.61
CA ASP A 167 8.21 -8.06 -9.95
C ASP A 167 7.77 -8.09 -11.42
N ALA A 168 7.60 -6.93 -12.05
CA ALA A 168 7.31 -6.83 -13.48
C ALA A 168 8.49 -7.26 -14.39
N PHE A 169 9.73 -7.30 -13.87
CA PHE A 169 10.95 -7.64 -14.61
C PHE A 169 11.80 -8.73 -13.89
N PRO A 170 11.27 -9.95 -13.69
CA PRO A 170 11.88 -10.97 -12.81
C PRO A 170 13.23 -11.51 -13.29
N GLY A 171 13.59 -11.32 -14.56
CA GLY A 171 14.87 -11.74 -15.14
C GLY A 171 15.94 -10.63 -15.22
N TRP A 172 15.57 -9.37 -14.93
CA TRP A 172 16.49 -8.22 -15.08
C TRP A 172 16.95 -7.64 -13.74
N VAL A 173 16.29 -7.99 -12.64
CA VAL A 173 16.63 -7.50 -11.30
C VAL A 173 17.16 -8.64 -10.43
N PHE A 174 18.44 -8.59 -10.08
CA PHE A 174 19.07 -9.55 -9.17
C PHE A 174 20.12 -8.87 -8.27
N PRO A 175 20.15 -9.15 -6.95
CA PRO A 175 19.19 -9.98 -6.21
C PRO A 175 17.84 -9.27 -6.04
N ARG A 176 16.75 -10.05 -6.02
CA ARG A 176 15.41 -9.54 -5.72
C ARG A 176 15.28 -9.27 -4.23
N LEU A 177 14.77 -8.09 -3.88
CA LEU A 177 14.53 -7.72 -2.49
C LEU A 177 13.14 -8.19 -2.05
N SER A 178 13.06 -8.79 -0.85
CA SER A 178 11.79 -8.98 -0.17
C SER A 178 11.30 -7.66 0.44
N PRO A 179 10.00 -7.52 0.75
CA PRO A 179 9.49 -6.34 1.44
C PRO A 179 10.23 -6.05 2.76
N GLU A 180 10.49 -7.07 3.57
CA GLU A 180 11.19 -6.96 4.85
C GLU A 180 12.61 -6.45 4.66
N TYR A 181 13.33 -7.03 3.70
CA TYR A 181 14.72 -6.68 3.44
C TYR A 181 14.84 -5.27 2.86
N LEU A 182 13.90 -4.85 1.99
CA LEU A 182 13.83 -3.48 1.47
C LEU A 182 13.69 -2.46 2.61
N TYR A 183 12.76 -2.70 3.54
CA TYR A 183 12.54 -1.81 4.68
C TYR A 183 13.73 -1.79 5.64
N ALA A 184 14.30 -2.95 5.95
CA ALA A 184 15.47 -3.04 6.81
C ALA A 184 16.69 -2.35 6.19
N LYS A 185 16.89 -2.51 4.88
CA LYS A 185 18.05 -1.96 4.17
C LYS A 185 17.96 -0.45 3.96
N PHE A 186 16.84 0.04 3.42
CA PHE A 186 16.74 1.44 2.99
C PHE A 186 16.11 2.34 4.05
N ILE A 187 14.99 1.91 4.64
CA ILE A 187 14.29 2.72 5.64
C ILE A 187 14.92 2.55 7.04
N GLN A 188 15.60 1.42 7.27
CA GLN A 188 16.22 1.01 8.55
C GLN A 188 15.21 0.90 9.69
N GLU A 189 14.04 0.34 9.41
CA GLU A 189 13.07 -0.06 10.43
C GLU A 189 13.08 -1.59 10.59
N ALA A 190 13.15 -2.05 11.84
CA ALA A 190 13.01 -3.47 12.16
C ALA A 190 11.60 -3.97 11.82
N SER A 191 11.51 -5.13 11.19
CA SER A 191 10.25 -5.75 10.77
C SER A 191 9.87 -6.90 11.70
N GLU A 192 8.99 -6.67 12.66
CA GLU A 192 8.21 -7.75 13.30
C GLU A 192 6.97 -8.13 12.46
N GLN A 193 6.50 -7.20 11.62
CA GLN A 193 5.45 -7.38 10.62
C GLN A 193 5.82 -6.50 9.42
N ALA A 194 5.94 -7.12 8.24
CA ALA A 194 6.27 -6.38 7.03
C ALA A 194 5.13 -5.40 6.70
N PRO A 195 5.42 -4.10 6.57
CA PRO A 195 4.38 -3.10 6.30
C PRO A 195 3.77 -3.22 4.89
N ILE A 196 4.42 -3.98 4.00
CA ILE A 196 3.94 -4.35 2.67
C ILE A 196 3.89 -5.87 2.60
N HIS A 197 2.81 -6.41 2.05
CA HIS A 197 2.62 -7.84 1.86
C HIS A 197 2.31 -8.13 0.39
N ARG A 198 2.71 -9.32 -0.08
CA ARG A 198 2.37 -9.78 -1.42
C ARG A 198 0.92 -10.29 -1.41
N LEU A 199 0.12 -9.86 -2.39
CA LEU A 199 -1.25 -10.33 -2.56
C LEU A 199 -1.24 -11.78 -3.05
N SER A 200 -1.96 -12.63 -2.32
CA SER A 200 -2.21 -14.00 -2.74
C SER A 200 -3.26 -13.97 -3.85
N HIS A 201 -2.81 -14.01 -5.09
CA HIS A 201 -3.71 -14.23 -6.21
C HIS A 201 -4.08 -15.71 -6.24
N PRO A 202 -5.37 -16.08 -6.23
CA PRO A 202 -5.75 -17.46 -6.51
C PRO A 202 -5.21 -17.78 -7.89
N ALA A 203 -4.32 -18.78 -7.96
CA ALA A 203 -3.76 -19.25 -9.21
C ALA A 203 -4.94 -19.57 -10.13
N ALA A 204 -4.98 -18.95 -11.31
CA ALA A 204 -5.84 -19.44 -12.37
C ALA A 204 -5.44 -20.90 -12.59
N LEU A 205 -6.34 -21.82 -12.22
CA LEU A 205 -6.17 -23.25 -12.41
C LEU A 205 -6.06 -23.51 -13.92
N ASN A 206 -4.85 -23.41 -14.46
CA ASN A 206 -4.48 -24.01 -15.73
C ASN A 206 -4.41 -25.53 -15.52
N GLY A 207 -5.58 -26.14 -15.43
CA GLY A 207 -5.77 -27.57 -15.61
C GLY A 207 -6.69 -27.74 -16.80
N LYS A 208 -6.15 -28.18 -17.94
CA LYS A 208 -6.95 -28.73 -19.03
C LYS A 208 -7.83 -29.84 -18.46
N ALA A 209 -9.10 -29.54 -18.20
CA ALA A 209 -10.08 -30.56 -17.88
C ALA A 209 -10.45 -31.25 -19.19
N THR A 210 -9.94 -32.47 -19.36
CA THR A 210 -10.46 -33.44 -20.32
C THR A 210 -11.95 -33.62 -20.09
N LYS A 211 -12.73 -33.50 -21.17
CA LYS A 211 -14.17 -33.76 -21.20
C LYS A 211 -14.47 -35.16 -20.68
N GLY A 212 -15.45 -35.27 -19.78
CA GLY A 212 -15.96 -36.54 -19.30
C GLY A 212 -17.28 -36.40 -18.53
N ALA A 213 -18.38 -36.51 -19.27
CA ALA A 213 -19.72 -37.00 -18.91
C ALA A 213 -20.54 -36.37 -17.76
N ASP A 214 -21.81 -36.13 -18.11
CA ASP A 214 -22.92 -35.64 -17.31
C ASP A 214 -23.09 -36.25 -15.92
N ARG A 215 -23.43 -35.38 -14.94
CA ARG A 215 -24.58 -35.62 -14.05
C ARG A 215 -25.01 -34.34 -13.30
N LYS A 216 -26.30 -34.04 -13.51
CA LYS A 216 -27.25 -33.11 -12.87
C LYS A 216 -26.80 -32.36 -11.61
N ALA A 217 -27.14 -31.07 -11.64
CA ALA A 217 -27.07 -30.07 -10.59
C ALA A 217 -27.54 -30.55 -9.21
N ALA A 218 -26.70 -30.30 -8.21
CA ALA A 218 -27.11 -29.89 -6.89
C ALA A 218 -26.28 -28.64 -6.58
N GLU A 219 -26.97 -27.51 -6.47
CA GLU A 219 -26.42 -26.22 -6.08
C GLU A 219 -25.80 -26.37 -4.68
N ARG A 220 -24.48 -26.58 -4.62
CA ARG A 220 -23.75 -26.50 -3.36
C ARG A 220 -23.51 -25.03 -3.10
N VAL A 221 -24.38 -24.44 -2.28
CA VAL A 221 -24.10 -23.20 -1.57
C VAL A 221 -22.72 -23.37 -0.94
N SER A 222 -21.76 -22.57 -1.40
CA SER A 222 -20.45 -22.45 -0.74
C SER A 222 -20.70 -21.78 0.60
N THR A 223 -20.82 -22.58 1.65
CA THR A 223 -20.76 -22.07 3.01
C THR A 223 -19.32 -21.67 3.28
N ASP A 224 -19.03 -20.37 3.24
CA ASP A 224 -17.81 -19.83 3.81
C ASP A 224 -17.83 -20.12 5.31
N SER A 225 -17.23 -21.25 5.71
CA SER A 225 -17.20 -21.66 7.10
C SER A 225 -16.19 -20.81 7.86
N PHE A 226 -16.67 -19.96 8.77
CA PHE A 226 -15.82 -19.26 9.72
C PHE A 226 -15.34 -20.25 10.80
N THR A 227 -14.07 -20.65 10.75
CA THR A 227 -13.47 -21.39 11.85
C THR A 227 -13.06 -20.43 12.96
N CYS A 228 -13.77 -20.42 14.10
CA CYS A 228 -13.33 -19.75 15.32
C CYS A 228 -12.24 -20.59 16.02
N PRO A 229 -10.95 -20.24 15.94
CA PRO A 229 -9.86 -21.07 16.46
C PRO A 229 -9.90 -21.20 17.99
N ALA A 230 -10.60 -20.27 18.67
CA ALA A 230 -10.75 -20.23 20.11
C ALA A 230 -11.83 -21.19 20.64
N TYR A 231 -12.76 -21.67 19.79
CA TYR A 231 -13.86 -22.54 20.20
C TYR A 231 -13.39 -23.87 20.82
N ARG A 232 -12.32 -24.46 20.28
CA ARG A 232 -11.75 -25.70 20.83
C ARG A 232 -11.16 -25.54 22.25
N ARG A 233 -10.86 -24.30 22.67
CA ARG A 233 -10.22 -24.02 23.97
C ARG A 233 -11.19 -23.44 25.00
N ASP A 234 -12.24 -22.75 24.57
CA ASP A 234 -13.24 -22.17 25.47
C ASP A 234 -14.60 -22.04 24.76
N PRO A 235 -15.59 -22.90 25.08
CA PRO A 235 -16.90 -22.90 24.44
C PRO A 235 -17.69 -21.59 24.63
N LYS A 236 -17.40 -20.81 25.68
CA LYS A 236 -18.12 -19.56 25.97
C LYS A 236 -17.79 -18.44 24.98
N LYS A 237 -16.63 -18.51 24.33
CA LYS A 237 -16.21 -17.53 23.31
C LYS A 237 -17.03 -17.62 22.01
N LEU A 238 -17.76 -18.70 21.80
CA LEU A 238 -18.68 -18.81 20.67
C LEU A 238 -19.92 -17.94 20.87
N GLU A 239 -20.44 -17.86 22.10
CA GLU A 239 -21.57 -17.00 22.45
C GLU A 239 -21.17 -15.53 22.29
N GLU A 240 -19.98 -15.14 22.78
CA GLU A 240 -19.45 -13.79 22.61
C GLU A 240 -19.24 -13.40 21.13
N ALA A 241 -18.75 -14.33 20.31
CA ALA A 241 -18.57 -14.12 18.87
C ALA A 241 -19.92 -13.99 18.15
N TRP A 242 -20.90 -14.82 18.51
CA TRP A 242 -22.26 -14.77 17.98
C TRP A 242 -22.95 -13.44 18.32
N ASP A 243 -22.87 -13.01 19.58
CA ASP A 243 -23.42 -11.73 20.03
C ASP A 243 -22.74 -10.54 19.33
N SER A 244 -21.41 -10.59 19.16
CA SER A 244 -20.66 -9.55 18.46
C SER A 244 -21.06 -9.43 16.98
N LEU A 245 -21.34 -10.56 16.32
CA LEU A 245 -21.78 -10.60 14.92
C LEU A 245 -23.22 -10.09 14.75
N LYS A 246 -24.12 -10.38 15.70
CA LYS A 246 -25.47 -9.78 15.72
C LYS A 246 -25.40 -8.28 15.93
N ASN A 247 -24.61 -7.83 16.89
CA ASN A 247 -24.47 -6.41 17.23
C ASN A 247 -23.80 -5.59 16.11
N SER A 248 -22.99 -6.23 15.26
CA SER A 248 -22.38 -5.60 14.07
C SER A 248 -23.23 -5.71 12.81
N GLY A 249 -24.40 -6.36 12.87
CA GLY A 249 -25.30 -6.55 11.72
C GLY A 249 -24.80 -7.53 10.66
N MET A 250 -23.78 -8.33 10.99
CA MET A 250 -23.15 -9.30 10.08
C MET A 250 -23.96 -10.60 9.95
N ILE A 251 -24.82 -10.89 10.93
CA ILE A 251 -25.78 -12.00 10.89
C ILE A 251 -27.17 -11.51 11.30
N ALA A 252 -28.20 -12.21 10.86
CA ALA A 252 -29.59 -11.83 11.14
C ALA A 252 -29.92 -11.97 12.63
N GLN A 253 -30.81 -11.09 13.14
CA GLN A 253 -31.16 -11.04 14.56
C GLN A 253 -31.91 -12.30 15.03
N ASP A 254 -32.54 -13.02 14.13
CA ASP A 254 -33.28 -14.26 14.36
C ASP A 254 -32.42 -15.53 14.29
N THR A 255 -31.15 -15.44 13.84
CA THR A 255 -30.22 -16.57 13.81
C THR A 255 -30.06 -17.14 15.21
N ARG A 256 -30.39 -18.43 15.43
CA ARG A 256 -30.27 -19.08 16.74
C ARG A 256 -28.84 -19.57 16.95
N LEU A 257 -28.37 -19.59 18.18
CA LEU A 257 -27.02 -20.06 18.51
C LEU A 257 -26.78 -21.53 18.10
N ALA A 258 -27.84 -22.35 18.07
CA ALA A 258 -27.78 -23.74 17.61
C ALA A 258 -27.50 -23.85 16.10
N ASP A 259 -27.97 -22.88 15.30
CA ASP A 259 -27.76 -22.83 13.85
C ASP A 259 -26.41 -22.16 13.50
N PHE A 260 -25.77 -21.53 14.49
CA PHE A 260 -24.45 -20.89 14.38
C PHE A 260 -23.28 -21.84 14.72
N LYS A 261 -23.55 -22.95 15.43
CA LYS A 261 -22.57 -23.99 15.76
C LYS A 261 -22.26 -24.89 14.58
#